data_AF-A0A0T6BH41-F1
#
_entry.id   AF-A0A0T6BH41-F1
#
_cell.length_a   1.000
_cell.length_b   1.000
_cell.length_c   1.000
_cell.angle_alpha   90.00
_cell.angle_beta   90.00
_cell.angle_gamma   90.00
#
_symmetry.space_group_name_H-M   'P 1'
#
loop_
_entity.id
_entity.type
_entity.pdbx_description
1 polymer ?
#
loop_
_entity_poly.entity_id
_entity_poly.type
_entity_poly.pdbx_seq_one_letter_code
_entity_poly.pdbx_strand_id
1 'polypeptide(L)'
;MLKAYIGSVAMIVALQVLCTAFFIQDMHDKDSFKQELPDIKYIHSLQTAMECCGANDPSDWLNSTTNYPISCCSAKTVNSLATDNCHIHLTGCWQTYENTYRAGATICVGLIGFETLCAVAALIVLRSIKKKEDVPASYSRMS
;
A
#
# COMPACT_ATOMS: atom_id res chain seq x y z
N MET A 1 17.59 -17.77 26.00
CA MET A 1 17.21 -17.67 24.56
C MET A 1 15.73 -17.35 24.37
N LEU A 2 14.79 -18.07 24.99
CA LEU A 2 13.33 -17.82 24.85
C LEU A 2 12.88 -16.37 25.17
N LYS A 3 13.41 -15.78 26.26
CA LYS A 3 13.09 -14.38 26.63
C LYS A 3 13.59 -13.36 25.60
N ALA A 4 14.74 -13.61 24.97
CA ALA A 4 15.27 -12.76 23.92
C ALA A 4 14.42 -12.85 22.64
N TYR A 5 14.00 -14.07 22.28
CA TYR A 5 13.10 -14.29 21.14
C TYR A 5 11.72 -13.62 21.33
N ILE A 6 11.13 -13.73 22.53
CA ILE A 6 9.87 -13.04 22.86
C ILE A 6 10.03 -11.52 22.77
N GLY A 7 11.15 -10.99 23.26
CA GLY A 7 11.47 -9.56 23.16
C GLY A 7 11.59 -9.08 21.71
N SER A 8 12.28 -9.85 20.85
CA SER A 8 12.41 -9.53 19.43
C SER A 8 11.07 -9.56 18.70
N VAL A 9 10.24 -10.57 18.93
CA VAL A 9 8.90 -10.66 18.31
C VAL A 9 8.00 -9.51 18.77
N ALA A 10 8.01 -9.17 20.06
CA ALA A 10 7.21 -8.07 20.58
C ALA A 10 7.61 -6.72 19.98
N MET A 11 8.90 -6.49 19.76
CA MET A 11 9.40 -5.26 19.12
C MET A 11 8.94 -5.18 17.65
N ILE A 12 9.01 -6.28 16.90
CA ILE A 12 8.59 -6.32 15.50
C ILE A 12 7.07 -6.07 15.40
N VAL A 13 6.27 -6.74 16.24
CA VAL A 13 4.80 -6.51 16.27
C VAL A 13 4.47 -5.07 16.63
N ALA A 14 5.16 -4.46 17.61
CA ALA A 14 4.95 -3.06 17.95
C ALA A 14 5.28 -2.12 16.77
N LEU A 15 6.38 -2.37 16.07
CA LEU A 15 6.76 -1.61 14.87
C LEU A 15 5.74 -1.75 13.75
N GLN A 16 5.18 -2.95 13.57
CA GLN A 16 4.14 -3.22 12.57
C GLN A 16 2.83 -2.51 12.89
N VAL A 17 2.41 -2.49 14.15
CA VAL A 17 1.20 -1.77 14.60
C VAL A 17 1.37 -0.26 14.43
N LEU A 18 2.56 0.27 14.69
CA LEU A 18 2.85 1.68 14.43
C LEU A 18 2.82 2.00 12.94
N CYS A 19 3.38 1.12 12.11
CA CYS A 19 3.38 1.28 10.65
C CYS A 19 1.94 1.28 10.11
N THR A 20 1.08 0.34 10.52
CA THR A 20 -0.32 0.31 10.08
C THR A 20 -1.13 1.49 10.59
N ALA A 21 -0.93 1.91 11.84
CA ALA A 21 -1.61 3.09 12.38
C ALA A 21 -1.26 4.35 11.58
N PHE A 22 0.02 4.52 11.22
CA PHE A 22 0.47 5.64 10.39
C PHE A 22 -0.12 5.58 8.97
N PHE A 23 -0.14 4.41 8.34
CA PHE A 23 -0.79 4.21 7.02
C PHE A 23 -2.30 4.49 7.05
N ILE A 24 -3.00 4.13 8.13
CA ILE A 24 -4.44 4.40 8.27
C ILE A 24 -4.69 5.91 8.46
N GLN A 25 -3.78 6.62 9.12
CA GLN A 25 -3.89 8.07 9.31
C GLN A 25 -3.69 8.84 8.00
N ASP A 26 -2.77 8.41 7.13
CA ASP A 26 -2.54 9.00 5.81
C ASP A 26 -3.81 8.97 4.93
N MET A 27 -4.65 7.93 5.07
CA MET A 27 -5.92 7.77 4.33
C MET A 27 -7.02 8.75 4.77
N HIS A 28 -6.90 9.38 5.94
CA HIS A 28 -7.93 10.29 6.45
C HIS A 28 -7.73 11.72 5.95
N ASP A 29 -6.52 12.09 5.51
CA ASP A 29 -6.24 13.43 5.03
C ASP A 29 -6.62 13.58 3.54
N LYS A 30 -7.93 13.66 3.28
CA LYS A 30 -8.48 14.00 1.96
C LYS A 30 -8.33 15.48 1.62
N ASP A 31 -7.84 16.30 2.56
CA ASP A 31 -7.92 17.75 2.50
C ASP A 31 -6.60 18.41 2.09
N SER A 32 -5.45 17.73 2.22
CA SER A 32 -4.16 18.27 1.79
C SER A 32 -3.95 18.31 0.27
N PHE A 33 -4.76 17.59 -0.53
CA PHE A 33 -4.76 17.76 -1.99
C PHE A 33 -5.47 19.04 -2.46
N LYS A 34 -6.16 19.76 -1.55
CA LYS A 34 -7.04 20.89 -1.90
C LYS A 34 -6.41 22.27 -1.75
N GLN A 35 -5.18 22.43 -1.25
CA GLN A 35 -4.78 23.72 -0.67
C GLN A 35 -3.66 24.51 -1.34
N GLU A 36 -3.07 24.05 -2.43
CA GLU A 36 -2.40 24.94 -3.39
C GLU A 36 -2.88 24.56 -4.77
N LEU A 37 -3.22 25.55 -5.62
CA LEU A 37 -3.40 25.32 -7.05
C LEU A 37 -2.13 24.59 -7.52
N PRO A 38 -2.19 23.27 -7.79
CA PRO A 38 -0.99 22.56 -8.11
C PRO A 38 -0.49 23.16 -9.43
N ASP A 39 0.80 23.45 -9.51
CA ASP A 39 1.41 23.86 -10.77
C ASP A 39 0.91 22.89 -11.85
N ILE A 40 0.41 23.42 -12.95
CA ILE A 40 -0.10 22.64 -14.08
C ILE A 40 0.93 21.56 -14.50
N LYS A 41 2.23 21.85 -14.33
CA LYS A 41 3.32 20.86 -14.50
C LYS A 41 3.20 19.65 -13.58
N TYR A 42 2.89 19.85 -12.30
CA TYR A 42 2.69 18.78 -11.34
C TYR A 42 1.48 17.91 -11.73
N ILE A 43 0.37 18.54 -12.15
CA ILE A 43 -0.82 17.82 -12.62
C ILE A 43 -0.48 16.96 -13.85
N HIS A 44 0.29 17.49 -14.81
CA HIS A 44 0.72 16.73 -15.97
C HIS A 44 1.65 15.56 -15.63
N SER A 45 2.58 15.74 -14.69
CA SER A 45 3.44 14.67 -14.20
C SER A 45 2.64 13.57 -13.51
N LEU A 46 1.68 13.96 -12.67
CA LEU A 46 0.79 13.03 -11.98
C LEU A 46 -0.06 12.21 -12.96
N GLN A 47 -0.67 12.88 -13.94
CA GLN A 47 -1.50 12.25 -14.97
C GLN A 47 -0.70 11.25 -15.82
N THR A 48 0.52 11.61 -16.21
CA THR A 48 1.43 10.70 -16.92
C THR A 48 1.85 9.52 -16.04
N ALA A 49 2.17 9.76 -14.77
CA ALA A 49 2.66 8.72 -13.86
C ALA A 49 1.57 7.73 -13.45
N MET A 50 0.32 8.18 -13.33
CA MET A 50 -0.82 7.37 -12.90
C MET A 50 -1.75 6.95 -14.05
N GLU A 51 -1.41 7.29 -15.30
CA GLU A 51 -2.23 6.95 -16.48
C GLU A 51 -3.71 7.33 -16.30
N CYS A 52 -3.94 8.57 -15.85
CA CYS A 52 -5.25 9.11 -15.49
C CYS A 52 -5.47 10.49 -16.12
N CYS A 53 -6.72 10.97 -16.14
CA CYS A 53 -7.05 12.30 -16.63
C CYS A 53 -8.09 12.99 -15.75
N GLY A 54 -7.80 14.25 -15.39
CA GLY A 54 -8.61 15.01 -14.44
C GLY A 54 -8.51 14.48 -13.00
N ALA A 55 -9.15 15.17 -12.07
CA ALA A 55 -9.21 14.72 -10.69
C ALA A 55 -10.16 13.53 -10.57
N ASN A 56 -11.37 13.65 -11.10
CA ASN A 56 -12.41 12.62 -11.07
C ASN A 56 -12.61 12.01 -12.45
N ASP A 57 -12.55 12.82 -13.49
CA ASP A 57 -12.76 12.40 -14.87
C ASP A 57 -12.20 13.43 -15.86
N PRO A 58 -12.05 13.08 -17.15
CA PRO A 58 -11.50 13.99 -18.15
C PRO A 58 -12.25 15.33 -18.28
N SER A 59 -13.55 15.37 -17.99
CA SER A 59 -14.37 16.59 -18.12
C SER A 59 -13.95 17.71 -17.17
N ASP A 60 -13.14 17.41 -16.13
CA ASP A 60 -12.50 18.42 -15.28
C ASP A 60 -11.67 19.42 -16.11
N TRP A 61 -11.13 18.98 -17.26
CA TRP A 61 -10.44 19.86 -18.20
C TRP A 61 -11.39 20.67 -19.07
N LEU A 62 -12.60 20.20 -19.39
CA LEU A 62 -13.55 20.92 -20.24
C LEU A 62 -14.03 22.23 -19.60
N ASN A 63 -14.01 22.31 -18.26
CA ASN A 63 -14.32 23.53 -17.52
C ASN A 63 -13.16 24.55 -17.51
N SER A 64 -11.93 24.11 -17.82
CA SER A 64 -10.70 24.89 -17.65
C SER A 64 -9.99 25.21 -18.98
N THR A 65 -10.11 24.34 -19.99
CA THR A 65 -9.45 24.44 -21.29
C THR A 65 -10.34 23.84 -22.39
N THR A 66 -10.18 24.33 -23.62
CA THR A 66 -10.92 23.82 -24.80
C THR A 66 -10.42 22.45 -25.29
N ASN A 67 -9.24 22.03 -24.84
CA ASN A 67 -8.57 20.79 -25.24
C ASN A 67 -8.00 20.07 -24.01
N TYR A 68 -7.91 18.74 -24.09
CA TYR A 68 -7.22 17.92 -23.09
C TYR A 68 -5.70 18.04 -23.23
N PRO A 69 -4.94 18.02 -22.12
CA PRO A 69 -3.49 18.04 -22.20
C PRO A 69 -2.92 16.70 -22.67
N ILE A 70 -1.71 16.73 -23.22
CA ILE A 70 -0.99 15.53 -23.70
C ILE A 70 -0.76 14.52 -22.57
N SER A 71 -0.66 14.96 -21.30
CA SER A 71 -0.56 14.07 -20.13
C SER A 71 -1.78 13.18 -19.92
N CYS A 72 -2.94 13.53 -20.48
CA CYS A 72 -4.13 12.69 -20.45
C CYS A 72 -4.15 11.63 -21.57
N CYS A 73 -3.16 11.63 -22.46
CA CYS A 73 -3.09 10.73 -23.60
C CYS A 73 -2.23 9.51 -23.31
N SER A 74 -2.73 8.32 -23.66
CA SER A 74 -1.92 7.11 -23.64
C SER A 74 -0.77 7.21 -24.64
N ALA A 75 0.46 6.92 -24.18
CA ALA A 75 1.69 7.03 -24.97
C ALA A 75 1.71 6.24 -26.29
N LYS A 76 0.73 5.35 -26.53
CA LYS A 76 0.63 4.55 -27.76
C LYS A 76 0.22 5.36 -29.01
N THR A 77 -0.18 6.62 -28.88
CA THR A 77 -0.79 7.38 -30.01
C THR A 77 -0.21 8.77 -30.24
N VAL A 78 1.01 9.06 -29.79
CA VAL A 78 1.60 10.39 -29.98
C VAL A 78 2.62 10.38 -31.14
N ASN A 79 2.11 10.26 -32.37
CA ASN A 79 2.83 10.84 -33.50
C ASN A 79 2.56 12.35 -33.46
N SER A 80 3.54 13.07 -32.94
CA SER A 80 3.79 14.51 -33.05
C SER A 80 2.79 15.27 -33.96
N LEU A 81 2.06 16.22 -33.34
CA LEU A 81 1.33 17.37 -33.93
C LEU A 81 -0.19 17.27 -34.14
N ALA A 82 -0.86 16.16 -33.84
CA ALA A 82 -2.34 16.12 -33.91
C ALA A 82 -2.96 15.41 -32.69
N THR A 83 -3.75 16.17 -31.92
CA THR A 83 -4.63 15.69 -30.83
C THR A 83 -5.76 14.78 -31.33
N ASP A 84 -5.93 14.60 -32.64
CA ASP A 84 -7.06 13.91 -33.26
C ASP A 84 -7.11 12.40 -33.02
N ASN A 85 -6.02 11.78 -32.56
CA ASN A 85 -5.96 10.33 -32.29
C ASN A 85 -5.50 9.98 -30.87
N CYS A 86 -5.59 10.91 -29.92
CA CYS A 86 -5.23 10.64 -28.53
C CYS A 86 -6.26 9.73 -27.86
N HIS A 87 -5.84 8.54 -27.41
CA HIS A 87 -6.64 7.73 -26.50
C HIS A 87 -6.57 8.33 -25.10
N ILE A 88 -7.61 9.06 -24.72
CA ILE A 88 -7.73 9.73 -23.42
C ILE A 88 -7.94 8.69 -22.32
N HIS A 89 -7.23 8.84 -21.21
CA HIS A 89 -7.49 8.08 -20.00
C HIS A 89 -8.84 8.46 -19.40
N LEU A 90 -9.82 7.56 -19.43
CA LEU A 90 -11.18 7.84 -18.94
C LEU A 90 -11.29 7.85 -17.41
N THR A 91 -10.27 7.36 -16.71
CA THR A 91 -10.26 7.27 -15.25
C THR A 91 -9.64 8.52 -14.64
N GLY A 92 -10.30 9.09 -13.63
CA GLY A 92 -9.75 10.19 -12.83
C GLY A 92 -8.57 9.78 -11.97
N CYS A 93 -7.67 10.73 -11.72
CA CYS A 93 -6.48 10.50 -10.92
C CYS A 93 -6.80 10.17 -9.46
N TRP A 94 -7.89 10.68 -8.90
CA TRP A 94 -8.35 10.33 -7.56
C TRP A 94 -8.75 8.86 -7.46
N GLN A 95 -9.51 8.36 -8.44
CA GLN A 95 -9.94 6.97 -8.46
C GLN A 95 -8.75 6.02 -8.65
N THR A 96 -7.82 6.35 -9.55
CA THR A 96 -6.61 5.56 -9.75
C THR A 96 -5.71 5.55 -8.52
N TYR A 97 -5.54 6.71 -7.87
CA TYR A 97 -4.84 6.83 -6.60
C TYR A 97 -5.49 5.93 -5.55
N GLU A 98 -6.78 6.07 -5.30
CA GLU A 98 -7.50 5.26 -4.31
C GLU A 98 -7.37 3.75 -4.59
N ASN A 99 -7.50 3.33 -5.84
CA ASN A 99 -7.38 1.92 -6.22
C ASN A 99 -5.96 1.37 -6.00
N THR A 100 -4.95 2.15 -6.38
CA THR A 100 -3.53 1.79 -6.21
C THR A 100 -3.18 1.68 -4.73
N TYR A 101 -3.66 2.63 -3.93
CA TYR A 101 -3.45 2.64 -2.49
C TYR A 101 -4.23 1.54 -1.77
N ARG A 102 -5.47 1.24 -2.17
CA ARG A 102 -6.23 0.09 -1.63
C ARG A 102 -5.53 -1.24 -1.92
N ALA A 103 -4.97 -1.40 -3.12
CA ALA A 103 -4.18 -2.57 -3.46
C ALA A 103 -2.93 -2.68 -2.57
N GLY A 104 -2.18 -1.58 -2.41
CA GLY A 104 -1.01 -1.52 -1.53
C GLY A 104 -1.35 -1.84 -0.07
N ALA A 105 -2.41 -1.23 0.47
CA ALA A 105 -2.88 -1.48 1.83
C ALA A 105 -3.26 -2.94 2.06
N THR A 106 -3.92 -3.58 1.08
CA THR A 106 -4.28 -5.00 1.14
C THR A 106 -3.05 -5.90 1.23
N ILE A 107 -2.00 -5.59 0.45
CA ILE A 107 -0.73 -6.32 0.48
C ILE A 107 -0.06 -6.17 1.85
N CYS A 108 -0.02 -4.94 2.40
CA CYS A 108 0.55 -4.68 3.72
C CYS A 108 -0.15 -5.47 4.84
N VAL A 109 -1.50 -5.47 4.84
CA VAL A 109 -2.29 -6.24 5.81
C VAL A 109 -2.02 -7.74 5.68
N GLY A 110 -1.91 -8.24 4.45
CA GLY A 110 -1.58 -9.65 4.18
C GLY A 110 -0.23 -10.08 4.76
N LEU A 111 0.81 -9.28 4.56
CA LEU A 111 2.16 -9.55 5.09
C LEU A 111 2.18 -9.58 6.62
N ILE A 112 1.45 -8.68 7.26
CA ILE A 112 1.35 -8.61 8.74
C ILE A 112 0.58 -9.82 9.28
N GLY A 113 -0.54 -10.18 8.64
CA GLY A 113 -1.30 -11.39 8.99
C GLY A 113 -0.45 -12.65 8.90
N PHE A 114 0.39 -12.75 7.86
CA PHE A 114 1.31 -13.88 7.70
C PHE A 114 2.39 -13.93 8.79
N GLU A 115 3.04 -12.80 9.09
CA GLU A 115 4.10 -12.77 10.11
C GLU A 115 3.57 -13.09 11.51
N THR A 116 2.41 -12.53 11.87
CA THR A 116 1.74 -12.82 13.15
C THR A 116 1.38 -14.31 13.27
N LEU A 117 0.90 -14.93 12.19
CA LEU A 117 0.63 -16.37 12.15
C LEU A 117 1.90 -17.20 12.36
N CYS A 118 3.00 -16.84 11.69
CA CYS A 118 4.30 -17.50 11.87
C CYS A 118 4.83 -17.38 13.30
N ALA A 119 4.71 -16.20 13.91
CA ALA A 119 5.13 -15.97 15.30
C ALA A 119 4.32 -16.84 16.28
N VAL A 120 3.00 -16.93 16.09
CA VAL A 120 2.13 -17.78 16.92
C VAL A 120 2.51 -19.26 16.78
N ALA A 121 2.71 -19.74 15.55
CA ALA A 121 3.13 -21.12 15.30
C ALA A 121 4.47 -21.45 15.97
N ALA A 122 5.47 -20.56 15.84
CA ALA A 122 6.77 -20.72 16.47
C ALA A 122 6.66 -20.79 18.01
N LEU A 123 5.82 -19.95 18.63
CA LEU A 123 5.58 -19.98 20.07
C LEU A 123 4.94 -21.30 20.53
N ILE A 124 4.02 -21.86 19.74
CA ILE A 124 3.40 -23.17 20.04
C ILE A 124 4.47 -24.28 20.01
N VAL A 125 5.33 -24.29 19.00
CA VAL A 125 6.42 -25.28 18.87
C VAL A 125 7.41 -25.15 20.04
N LEU A 126 7.84 -23.92 20.37
CA LEU A 126 8.76 -23.68 21.48
C LEU A 126 8.19 -24.12 22.83
N ARG A 127 6.90 -23.90 23.08
CA ARG A 127 6.21 -24.41 24.29
C ARG A 127 6.19 -25.93 24.34
N SER A 128 5.99 -26.58 23.19
CA SER A 128 5.95 -28.04 23.07
C SER A 128 7.32 -28.67 23.36
N ILE A 129 8.42 -28.02 22.96
CA ILE A 129 9.78 -28.47 23.27
C ILE A 129 10.08 -28.29 24.76
N LYS A 130 9.80 -27.12 25.33
CA LYS A 130 10.07 -26.86 26.75
C LYS A 130 9.36 -27.86 27.67
N LYS A 131 8.09 -28.20 27.36
CA LYS A 131 7.34 -29.21 28.11
C LYS A 131 8.03 -30.58 28.14
N LYS A 132 8.79 -30.96 27.10
CA LYS A 132 9.54 -32.22 27.07
C LYS A 132 10.82 -32.16 27.90
N GLU A 133 11.46 -31.00 27.99
CA GLU A 133 12.71 -30.81 28.75
C GLU A 133 12.45 -30.74 30.26
N ASP A 134 11.29 -30.24 30.67
CA ASP A 134 10.84 -30.23 32.08
C ASP A 134 10.33 -31.61 32.57
N VAL A 135 10.28 -32.65 31.71
CA VAL A 135 10.04 -34.03 32.15
C VAL A 135 11.38 -34.60 32.62
N PRO A 136 11.58 -34.82 33.93
CA PRO A 136 12.87 -35.29 34.44
C PRO A 136 13.21 -36.67 33.84
N ALA A 137 14.45 -36.82 33.38
CA ALA A 137 15.02 -38.03 32.79
C ALA A 137 15.02 -39.27 33.73
N SER A 138 14.45 -39.14 34.92
CA SER A 138 14.23 -40.23 35.88
C SER A 138 13.02 -41.11 35.55
N TYR A 139 12.16 -40.75 34.58
CA TYR A 139 10.99 -41.57 34.20
C TYR A 139 11.25 -42.56 33.05
N SER A 140 12.28 -42.37 32.23
CA SER A 140 12.60 -43.24 31.07
C SER A 140 13.43 -44.48 31.42
N ARG A 141 13.60 -44.80 32.71
CA ARG A 141 14.29 -46.02 33.18
C ARG A 141 13.35 -47.06 33.82
N MET A 142 12.04 -46.87 33.70
CA MET A 142 11.00 -47.81 34.12
C MET A 142 10.14 -48.21 32.91
N SER A 143 10.74 -48.86 31.92
CA SER A 143 10.04 -49.70 30.94
C SER A 143 10.98 -50.74 30.40
#